data_AF-A0A5R9QEC8-F1
#
_entry.id   AF-A0A5R9QEC8-F1
#
_cell.length_a   1.000
_cell.length_b   1.000
_cell.length_c   1.000
_cell.angle_alpha   90.00
_cell.angle_beta   90.00
_cell.angle_gamma   90.00
#
_symmetry.space_group_name_H-M   'P 1'
#
loop_
_entity.id
_entity.type
_entity.pdbx_description
1 polymer ?
#
loop_
_entity_poly.entity_id
_entity_poly.type
_entity_poly.pdbx_seq_one_letter_code
_entity_poly.pdbx_strand_id
1 'polypeptide(L)'
;MNTGIKTLLWCAAIAVNLAAAPNLNAKEGEMPKKMMMYYGGFEIEEMFDASQWFTRGMYKTRNIEANGGASNVTMLRSQPKPFTREQLNELPYAAAEAFDASHLESVDTEAFVLNPPELSHRIRYAYSAFAEPNKPEDYYYLYLDLAGRRFAVTFSRDAQTGENLTGKAVKEIIGEYASQAEHRKAIAEIDEFERKAR
;
A
#
# COMPACT_ATOMS: atom_id res chain seq x y z
N MET A 1 -40.77 19.49 -75.73
CA MET A 1 -40.07 18.72 -76.77
C MET A 1 -39.18 17.70 -76.09
N ASN A 2 -39.46 16.43 -76.37
CA ASN A 2 -38.66 15.20 -76.26
C ASN A 2 -37.73 14.96 -75.06
N THR A 3 -37.98 14.01 -74.17
CA THR A 3 -37.84 12.51 -74.26
C THR A 3 -36.42 11.96 -74.41
N GLY A 4 -36.10 11.01 -73.50
CA GLY A 4 -35.04 10.00 -73.60
C GLY A 4 -33.93 10.21 -72.55
N ILE A 5 -33.48 9.26 -71.73
CA ILE A 5 -33.46 7.78 -71.80
C ILE A 5 -33.38 7.20 -70.37
N LYS A 6 -33.90 5.98 -70.20
CA LYS A 6 -34.03 5.17 -68.98
C LYS A 6 -32.75 4.39 -68.61
N THR A 7 -32.73 3.95 -67.34
CA THR A 7 -32.03 2.77 -66.74
C THR A 7 -30.50 2.84 -66.61
N LEU A 8 -29.88 2.51 -65.46
CA LEU A 8 -29.89 1.22 -64.77
C LEU A 8 -29.39 1.35 -63.30
N LEU A 9 -29.92 0.51 -62.40
CA LEU A 9 -29.47 0.28 -61.02
C LEU A 9 -28.02 -0.19 -60.95
N TRP A 10 -27.23 0.34 -60.01
CA TRP A 10 -26.10 -0.38 -59.40
C TRP A 10 -26.07 -0.13 -57.87
N CYS A 11 -26.14 -1.22 -57.11
CA CYS A 11 -25.92 -1.27 -55.67
C CYS A 11 -24.44 -1.01 -55.34
N ALA A 12 -24.14 -0.18 -54.33
CA ALA A 12 -22.86 -0.24 -53.63
C ALA A 12 -22.97 0.30 -52.19
N ALA A 13 -22.84 -0.63 -51.25
CA ALA A 13 -22.33 -0.57 -49.88
C ALA A 13 -22.46 0.74 -49.06
N ILE A 14 -23.18 0.61 -47.93
CA ILE A 14 -23.05 1.47 -46.76
C ILE A 14 -21.62 1.32 -46.22
N ALA A 15 -20.77 2.33 -46.44
CA ALA A 15 -19.54 2.50 -45.67
C ALA A 15 -19.91 3.21 -44.36
N VAL A 16 -19.79 2.50 -43.24
CA VAL A 16 -19.89 3.05 -41.90
C VAL A 16 -18.77 4.08 -41.75
N ASN A 17 -19.13 5.36 -41.66
CA ASN A 17 -18.24 6.40 -41.15
C ASN A 17 -18.00 6.12 -39.67
N LEU A 18 -17.00 5.29 -39.35
CA LEU A 18 -16.34 5.34 -38.06
C LEU A 18 -15.64 6.69 -38.01
N ALA A 19 -16.24 7.62 -37.26
CA ALA A 19 -15.61 8.84 -36.85
C ALA A 19 -14.23 8.51 -36.28
N ALA A 20 -13.19 8.84 -37.03
CA ALA A 20 -11.86 9.04 -36.49
C ALA A 20 -11.99 10.19 -35.49
N ALA A 21 -12.25 9.85 -34.23
CA ALA A 21 -12.12 10.80 -33.14
C ALA A 21 -10.68 11.32 -33.15
N PRO A 22 -10.50 12.65 -33.12
CA PRO A 22 -9.22 13.25 -33.40
C PRO A 22 -8.22 12.87 -32.31
N ASN A 23 -7.01 12.50 -32.75
CA ASN A 23 -5.79 12.62 -31.96
C ASN A 23 -5.76 14.03 -31.36
N LEU A 24 -6.08 14.15 -30.07
CA LEU A 24 -6.03 15.39 -29.33
C LEU A 24 -4.98 15.26 -28.22
N ASN A 25 -3.87 15.91 -28.48
CA ASN A 25 -3.04 16.63 -27.52
C ASN A 25 -2.11 15.80 -26.62
N ALA A 26 -1.14 15.12 -27.22
CA ALA A 26 0.20 15.21 -26.65
C ALA A 26 0.76 16.58 -27.06
N LYS A 27 0.47 17.62 -26.27
CA LYS A 27 1.21 18.87 -26.37
C LYS A 27 2.63 18.60 -25.90
N GLU A 28 3.53 18.53 -26.88
CA GLU A 28 4.96 18.74 -26.78
C GLU A 28 5.20 19.96 -25.86
N GLY A 29 5.56 19.72 -24.60
CA GLY A 29 5.82 20.77 -23.59
C GLY A 29 5.20 20.60 -22.20
N GLU A 30 4.34 19.61 -21.94
CA GLU A 30 3.97 19.30 -20.55
C GLU A 30 5.12 18.50 -19.90
N MET A 31 5.93 19.18 -19.07
CA MET A 31 6.75 18.46 -18.08
C MET A 31 5.86 17.44 -17.36
N PRO A 32 6.29 16.18 -17.16
CA PRO A 32 5.49 15.21 -16.43
C PRO A 32 5.04 15.85 -15.11
N LYS A 33 3.73 15.89 -14.89
CA LYS A 33 3.11 16.55 -13.74
C LYS A 33 3.88 16.17 -12.48
N LYS A 34 4.52 17.15 -11.85
CA LYS A 34 5.35 16.90 -10.66
C LYS A 34 4.51 16.21 -9.59
N MET A 35 4.98 15.08 -9.09
CA MET A 35 4.37 14.38 -7.98
C MET A 35 4.93 14.93 -6.68
N MET A 36 4.20 15.87 -6.09
CA MET A 36 4.56 16.44 -4.79
C MET A 36 4.08 15.51 -3.68
N MET A 37 4.98 15.12 -2.78
CA MET A 37 4.68 14.29 -1.62
C MET A 37 5.10 15.00 -0.34
N TYR A 38 4.34 14.75 0.72
CA TYR A 38 4.68 15.18 2.07
C TYR A 38 5.55 14.12 2.73
N TYR A 39 6.40 14.54 3.65
CA TYR A 39 7.25 13.65 4.44
C TYR A 39 7.10 13.99 5.92
N GLY A 40 7.34 13.01 6.80
CA GLY A 40 7.33 13.23 8.24
C GLY A 40 5.94 13.31 8.89
N GLY A 41 5.31 12.17 9.17
CA GLY A 41 4.09 12.10 10.00
C GLY A 41 2.91 12.94 9.48
N PHE A 42 1.90 13.13 10.34
CA PHE A 42 0.70 13.92 10.01
C PHE A 42 0.86 15.42 10.28
N GLU A 43 1.95 15.84 10.92
CA GLU A 43 2.16 17.23 11.37
C GLU A 43 3.09 18.05 10.46
N ILE A 44 3.75 17.44 9.47
CA ILE A 44 4.70 18.14 8.60
C ILE A 44 4.04 18.54 7.28
N GLU A 45 4.02 19.84 7.03
CA GLU A 45 3.48 20.46 5.81
C GLU A 45 4.54 20.59 4.68
N GLU A 46 5.74 20.04 4.88
CA GLU A 46 6.80 20.16 3.88
C GLU A 46 6.60 19.18 2.72
N MET A 47 6.65 19.72 1.50
CA MET A 47 6.52 18.97 0.26
C MET A 47 7.86 18.89 -0.47
N PHE A 48 8.10 17.76 -1.13
CA PHE A 48 9.21 17.61 -2.06
C PHE A 48 8.76 16.95 -3.37
N ASP A 49 9.53 17.16 -4.42
CA ASP A 49 9.29 16.54 -5.73
C ASP A 49 9.71 15.06 -5.70
N ALA A 50 8.72 14.17 -5.61
CA ALA A 50 8.89 12.74 -5.57
C ALA A 50 8.69 12.07 -6.94
N SER A 51 8.56 12.84 -8.03
CA SER A 51 8.18 12.33 -9.36
C SER A 51 8.99 11.12 -9.80
N GLN A 52 10.30 11.12 -9.53
CA GLN A 52 11.19 10.02 -9.91
C GLN A 52 10.73 8.65 -9.38
N TRP A 53 10.14 8.59 -8.19
CA TRP A 53 9.73 7.34 -7.56
C TRP A 53 8.49 6.73 -8.22
N PHE A 54 7.60 7.59 -8.73
CA PHE A 54 6.38 7.20 -9.43
C PHE A 54 6.65 6.93 -10.92
N THR A 55 7.44 7.76 -11.58
CA THR A 55 7.82 7.57 -12.99
C THR A 55 8.63 6.30 -13.19
N ARG A 56 9.47 5.90 -12.21
CA ARG A 56 10.17 4.61 -12.22
C ARG A 56 9.27 3.40 -11.88
N GLY A 57 7.98 3.64 -11.64
CA GLY A 57 7.00 2.59 -11.32
C GLY A 57 7.15 1.98 -9.94
N MET A 58 7.98 2.56 -9.06
CA MET A 58 8.22 1.98 -7.73
C MET A 58 7.02 2.18 -6.80
N TYR A 59 6.32 3.32 -6.94
CA TYR A 59 5.11 3.62 -6.18
C TYR A 59 3.91 3.96 -7.05
N LYS A 60 2.74 3.72 -6.48
CA LYS A 60 1.42 4.14 -6.97
C LYS A 60 0.79 5.03 -5.91
N THR A 61 0.03 6.03 -6.33
CA THR A 61 -0.75 6.86 -5.41
C THR A 61 -1.85 6.02 -4.77
N ARG A 62 -2.18 6.33 -3.51
CA ARG A 62 -3.40 5.78 -2.89
C ARG A 62 -4.57 6.67 -3.28
N ASN A 63 -5.69 6.06 -3.69
CA ASN A 63 -6.91 6.81 -3.93
C ASN A 63 -7.47 7.31 -2.58
N ILE A 64 -7.41 8.63 -2.38
CA ILE A 64 -7.83 9.38 -1.18
C ILE A 64 -9.32 9.15 -0.89
N GLU A 65 -10.16 9.18 -1.93
CA GLU A 65 -11.62 9.10 -1.82
C GLU A 65 -12.12 7.68 -1.56
N ALA A 66 -11.42 6.67 -2.10
CA ALA A 66 -11.85 5.28 -1.98
C ALA A 66 -11.41 4.57 -0.68
N ASN A 67 -10.34 5.05 -0.02
CA ASN A 67 -9.68 4.29 1.04
C ASN A 67 -9.73 4.92 2.44
N GLY A 68 -10.42 6.05 2.63
CA GLY A 68 -10.69 6.69 3.94
C GLY A 68 -9.48 7.08 4.81
N GLY A 69 -8.28 6.66 4.42
CA GLY A 69 -6.99 6.84 5.10
C GLY A 69 -5.82 6.90 4.11
N ALA A 70 -6.14 7.19 2.84
CA ALA A 70 -5.14 7.54 1.85
C ALA A 70 -4.82 9.03 2.03
N SER A 71 -3.62 9.31 2.52
CA SER A 71 -3.09 10.66 2.72
C SER A 71 -2.09 10.99 1.61
N ASN A 72 -1.93 12.28 1.32
CA ASN A 72 -0.81 12.88 0.58
C ASN A 72 0.60 12.54 1.13
N VAL A 73 0.67 11.87 2.28
CA VAL A 73 1.90 11.35 2.90
C VAL A 73 2.16 9.88 2.51
N THR A 74 1.12 9.15 2.06
CA THR A 74 1.19 7.68 1.87
C THR A 74 1.03 7.25 0.41
N MET A 75 1.72 6.18 0.05
CA MET A 75 1.72 5.57 -1.28
C MET A 75 1.75 4.05 -1.19
N LEU A 76 1.53 3.35 -2.31
CA LEU A 76 1.63 1.90 -2.38
C LEU A 76 2.83 1.50 -3.20
N ARG A 77 3.60 0.54 -2.69
CA ARG A 77 4.71 -0.06 -3.39
C ARG A 77 4.22 -1.05 -4.42
N SER A 78 4.70 -0.92 -5.65
CA SER A 78 4.35 -1.85 -6.72
C SER A 78 4.83 -3.28 -6.43
N GLN A 79 6.02 -3.40 -5.85
CA GLN A 79 6.65 -4.68 -5.51
C GLN A 79 7.47 -4.54 -4.21
N PRO A 80 6.85 -4.80 -3.04
CA PRO A 80 7.59 -4.86 -1.78
C PRO A 80 8.68 -5.95 -1.85
N LYS A 81 9.90 -5.66 -1.38
CA LYS A 81 10.95 -6.70 -1.31
C LYS A 81 10.52 -7.80 -0.33
N PRO A 82 10.90 -9.07 -0.56
CA PRO A 82 10.68 -10.12 0.42
C PRO A 82 11.45 -9.85 1.72
N PHE A 83 11.09 -10.54 2.80
CA PHE A 83 11.85 -10.55 4.05
C PHE A 83 12.95 -11.61 3.98
N THR A 84 14.14 -11.30 4.48
CA THR A 84 15.17 -12.32 4.70
C THR A 84 14.92 -13.07 6.01
N ARG A 85 15.61 -14.19 6.21
CA ARG A 85 15.49 -14.95 7.46
C ARG A 85 15.97 -14.14 8.67
N GLU A 86 17.03 -13.38 8.50
CA GLU A 86 17.60 -12.50 9.53
C GLU A 86 16.59 -11.44 9.93
N GLN A 87 15.91 -10.82 8.96
CA GLN A 87 14.87 -9.83 9.22
C GLN A 87 13.65 -10.44 9.94
N LEU A 88 13.27 -11.67 9.59
CA LEU A 88 12.20 -12.37 10.31
C LEU A 88 12.57 -12.65 11.77
N ASN A 89 13.85 -12.93 12.05
CA ASN A 89 14.35 -13.12 13.41
C ASN A 89 14.42 -11.81 14.22
N GLU A 90 14.45 -10.65 13.56
CA GLU A 90 14.46 -9.32 14.19
C GLU A 90 13.07 -8.82 14.55
N LEU A 91 12.01 -9.36 13.92
CA LEU A 91 10.62 -8.94 14.16
C LEU A 91 10.18 -8.93 15.63
N PRO A 92 10.58 -9.90 16.48
CA PRO A 92 10.19 -9.87 17.88
C PRO A 92 10.71 -8.63 18.61
N TYR A 93 11.93 -8.18 18.29
CA TYR A 93 12.54 -7.01 18.90
C TYR A 93 11.88 -5.71 18.46
N ALA A 94 11.58 -5.56 17.16
CA ALA A 94 10.86 -4.38 16.68
C ALA A 94 9.41 -4.33 17.18
N ALA A 95 8.78 -5.48 17.39
CA ALA A 95 7.49 -5.51 18.04
C ALA A 95 7.58 -5.12 19.52
N ALA A 96 8.59 -5.60 20.25
CA ALA A 96 8.85 -5.18 21.62
C ALA A 96 9.10 -3.65 21.70
N GLU A 97 9.92 -3.09 20.82
CA GLU A 97 10.13 -1.64 20.70
C GLU A 97 8.81 -0.87 20.51
N ALA A 98 7.92 -1.38 19.65
CA ALA A 98 6.61 -0.75 19.42
C ALA A 98 5.69 -0.82 20.66
N PHE A 99 5.78 -1.89 21.46
CA PHE A 99 5.06 -2.00 22.74
C PHE A 99 5.66 -1.06 23.79
N ASP A 100 6.98 -0.96 23.90
CA ASP A 100 7.68 -0.08 24.84
C ASP A 100 7.37 1.40 24.58
N ALA A 101 7.19 1.78 23.31
CA ALA A 101 6.79 3.12 22.90
C ALA A 101 5.28 3.39 23.07
N SER A 102 4.49 2.41 23.53
CA SER A 102 3.04 2.51 23.60
C SER A 102 2.52 2.82 25.00
N HIS A 103 1.23 3.16 25.10
CA HIS A 103 0.52 3.32 26.37
C HIS A 103 -0.10 2.01 26.87
N LEU A 104 0.14 0.88 26.19
CA LEU A 104 -0.45 -0.40 26.57
C LEU A 104 0.30 -0.99 27.76
N GLU A 105 -0.33 -0.96 28.92
CA GLU A 105 0.22 -1.58 30.12
C GLU A 105 0.00 -3.10 30.11
N SER A 106 0.85 -3.81 30.87
CA SER A 106 0.69 -5.23 31.20
C SER A 106 0.75 -6.20 30.01
N VAL A 107 1.43 -5.83 28.92
CA VAL A 107 1.79 -6.79 27.85
C VAL A 107 3.25 -7.18 28.05
N ASP A 108 3.47 -8.39 28.55
CA ASP A 108 4.81 -8.96 28.65
C ASP A 108 5.29 -9.42 27.27
N THR A 109 6.27 -8.70 26.72
CA THR A 109 6.91 -9.02 25.45
C THR A 109 8.17 -9.88 25.63
N GLU A 110 8.64 -10.10 26.87
CA GLU A 110 9.86 -10.86 27.15
C GLU A 110 9.69 -12.32 26.69
N ALA A 111 8.59 -12.97 27.08
CA ALA A 111 8.29 -14.34 26.67
C ALA A 111 8.20 -14.48 25.14
N PHE A 112 7.65 -13.45 24.47
CA PHE A 112 7.52 -13.41 23.01
C PHE A 112 8.88 -13.23 22.31
N VAL A 113 9.77 -12.40 22.86
CA VAL A 113 11.14 -12.23 22.33
C VAL A 113 11.98 -13.49 22.54
N LEU A 114 11.84 -14.15 23.69
CA LEU A 114 12.61 -15.35 24.02
C LEU A 114 12.16 -16.58 23.22
N ASN A 115 10.87 -16.70 22.92
CA ASN A 115 10.30 -17.84 22.21
C ASN A 115 9.31 -17.38 21.14
N PRO A 116 9.79 -16.74 20.05
CA PRO A 116 8.90 -16.20 19.04
C PRO A 116 8.23 -17.33 18.26
N PRO A 117 6.92 -17.21 17.94
CA PRO A 117 6.28 -18.11 17.00
C PRO A 117 6.80 -17.85 15.58
N GLU A 118 6.41 -18.70 14.62
CA GLU A 118 6.69 -18.43 13.20
C GLU A 118 5.89 -17.19 12.75
N LEU A 119 6.59 -16.12 12.35
CA LEU A 119 5.98 -14.82 12.06
C LEU A 119 5.79 -14.54 10.57
N SER A 120 6.38 -15.33 9.67
CA SER A 120 6.41 -15.00 8.23
C SER A 120 5.01 -14.82 7.61
N HIS A 121 4.04 -15.65 7.98
CA HIS A 121 2.65 -15.55 7.50
C HIS A 121 1.79 -14.53 8.26
N ARG A 122 2.32 -13.91 9.33
CA ARG A 122 1.63 -12.92 10.15
C ARG A 122 1.91 -11.47 9.73
N ILE A 123 2.72 -11.27 8.70
CA ILE A 123 3.09 -9.96 8.15
C ILE A 123 2.15 -9.57 7.00
N ARG A 124 1.69 -8.33 6.97
CA ARG A 124 0.95 -7.75 5.84
C ARG A 124 1.52 -6.39 5.48
N TYR A 125 1.77 -6.15 4.20
CA TYR A 125 2.13 -4.82 3.70
C TYR A 125 0.96 -3.85 3.92
N ALA A 126 1.25 -2.66 4.42
CA ALA A 126 0.24 -1.64 4.72
C ALA A 126 0.30 -0.49 3.69
N TYR A 127 1.41 0.21 3.64
CA TYR A 127 1.66 1.36 2.76
C TYR A 127 3.15 1.71 2.79
N SER A 128 3.56 2.71 2.01
CA SER A 128 4.87 3.34 2.10
C SER A 128 4.70 4.84 2.37
N ALA A 129 5.68 5.45 3.02
CA ALA A 129 5.73 6.90 3.25
C ALA A 129 7.18 7.39 3.15
N PHE A 130 7.39 8.71 3.03
CA PHE A 130 8.74 9.29 3.12
C PHE A 130 9.01 9.74 4.56
N ALA A 131 10.08 9.20 5.16
CA ALA A 131 10.57 9.67 6.45
C ALA A 131 11.24 11.05 6.32
N GLU A 132 11.98 11.23 5.22
CA GLU A 132 12.68 12.45 4.81
C GLU A 132 12.64 12.54 3.27
N PRO A 133 13.00 13.68 2.64
CA PRO A 133 13.07 13.80 1.19
C PRO A 133 13.92 12.68 0.58
N ASN A 134 13.32 11.90 -0.32
CA ASN A 134 13.95 10.75 -0.98
C ASN A 134 14.41 9.60 -0.05
N LYS A 135 13.86 9.52 1.17
CA LYS A 135 14.05 8.40 2.10
C LYS A 135 12.73 7.65 2.33
N PRO A 136 12.35 6.75 1.40
CA PRO A 136 11.09 6.01 1.54
C PRO A 136 11.21 4.86 2.54
N GLU A 137 10.16 4.68 3.34
CA GLU A 137 9.96 3.53 4.22
C GLU A 137 8.75 2.72 3.76
N ASP A 138 8.86 1.39 3.83
CA ASP A 138 7.75 0.46 3.68
C ASP A 138 7.20 0.10 5.06
N TYR A 139 5.91 0.32 5.29
CA TYR A 139 5.21 0.01 6.53
C TYR A 139 4.44 -1.30 6.40
N TYR A 140 4.46 -2.08 7.47
CA TYR A 140 3.83 -3.38 7.57
C TYR A 140 3.07 -3.49 8.89
N TYR A 141 2.06 -4.36 8.88
CA TYR A 141 1.45 -4.86 10.10
C TYR A 141 2.01 -6.24 10.41
N LEU A 142 2.39 -6.46 11.67
CA LEU A 142 2.61 -7.76 12.27
C LEU A 142 1.43 -8.05 13.21
N TYR A 143 0.72 -9.15 12.95
CA TYR A 143 -0.43 -9.55 13.77
C TYR A 143 -0.04 -10.55 14.85
N LEU A 144 -0.23 -10.16 16.10
CA LEU A 144 0.18 -10.95 17.26
C LEU A 144 -1.03 -11.33 18.12
N ASP A 145 -0.95 -12.52 18.70
CA ASP A 145 -1.81 -12.95 19.82
C ASP A 145 -0.90 -13.13 21.03
N LEU A 146 -1.03 -12.26 22.03
CA LEU A 146 -0.23 -12.28 23.25
C LEU A 146 -1.19 -12.27 24.44
N ALA A 147 -1.06 -13.28 25.32
CA ALA A 147 -1.91 -13.45 26.49
C ALA A 147 -3.43 -13.41 26.18
N GLY A 148 -3.85 -13.95 25.02
CA GLY A 148 -5.25 -13.96 24.59
C GLY A 148 -5.76 -12.62 24.06
N ARG A 149 -4.87 -11.64 23.89
CA ARG A 149 -5.15 -10.32 23.32
C ARG A 149 -4.54 -10.22 21.93
N ARG A 150 -5.26 -9.57 21.02
CA ARG A 150 -4.89 -9.46 19.61
C ARG A 150 -4.37 -8.07 19.30
N PHE A 151 -3.23 -8.00 18.63
CA PHE A 151 -2.56 -6.74 18.32
C PHE A 151 -2.20 -6.64 16.85
N ALA A 152 -2.28 -5.43 16.31
CA ALA A 152 -1.63 -5.05 15.07
C ALA A 152 -0.43 -4.15 15.43
N VAL A 153 0.76 -4.68 15.24
CA VAL A 153 2.02 -3.95 15.42
C VAL A 153 2.41 -3.33 14.08
N THR A 154 2.55 -2.02 14.03
CA THR A 154 3.13 -1.33 12.88
C THR A 154 4.64 -1.25 13.04
N PHE A 155 5.35 -1.74 12.03
CA PHE A 155 6.78 -1.56 11.89
C PHE A 155 7.09 -1.06 10.49
N SER A 156 8.26 -0.46 10.31
CA SER A 156 8.74 -0.05 8.99
C SER A 156 10.14 -0.56 8.71
N ARG A 157 10.53 -0.48 7.44
CA ARG A 157 11.88 -0.73 6.97
C ARG A 157 12.22 0.22 5.83
N ASP A 158 13.50 0.45 5.60
CA ASP A 158 13.99 1.18 4.43
C ASP A 158 13.49 0.50 3.16
N ALA A 159 12.78 1.23 2.30
CA ALA A 159 12.21 0.64 1.10
C ALA A 159 13.29 0.34 0.03
N GLN A 160 14.41 1.05 0.03
CA GLN A 160 15.46 0.89 -0.97
C GLN A 160 16.35 -0.32 -0.69
N THR A 161 16.78 -0.49 0.55
CA THR A 161 17.64 -1.60 0.97
C THR A 161 16.83 -2.78 1.46
N GLY A 162 15.68 -2.52 2.10
CA GLY A 162 14.92 -3.51 2.85
C GLY A 162 15.38 -3.63 4.31
N GLU A 163 16.38 -2.88 4.74
CA GLU A 163 16.99 -2.93 6.09
C GLU A 163 16.30 -1.95 7.07
N ASN A 164 16.86 -1.77 8.27
CA ASN A 164 16.37 -0.85 9.31
C ASN A 164 14.94 -1.16 9.77
N LEU A 165 14.73 -2.37 10.28
CA LEU A 165 13.45 -2.80 10.82
C LEU A 165 13.18 -2.09 12.16
N THR A 166 12.21 -1.19 12.19
CA THR A 166 11.93 -0.32 13.35
C THR A 166 10.47 -0.44 13.79
N GLY A 167 10.24 -0.65 15.08
CA GLY A 167 8.92 -0.59 15.70
C GLY A 167 8.36 0.84 15.67
N LYS A 168 7.07 1.01 15.33
CA LYS A 168 6.47 2.34 15.22
C LYS A 168 5.29 2.55 16.16
N ALA A 169 4.37 1.61 16.16
CA ALA A 169 3.16 1.71 16.95
C ALA A 169 2.54 0.33 17.17
N VAL A 170 1.72 0.22 18.20
CA VAL A 170 0.88 -0.96 18.42
C VAL A 170 -0.55 -0.52 18.67
N LYS A 171 -1.48 -1.32 18.13
CA LYS A 171 -2.91 -1.14 18.34
C LYS A 171 -3.50 -2.46 18.79
N GLU A 172 -4.16 -2.45 19.94
CA GLU A 172 -4.99 -3.57 20.35
C GLU A 172 -6.26 -3.63 19.51
N ILE A 173 -6.59 -4.83 19.04
CA ILE A 173 -7.76 -5.10 18.22
C ILE A 173 -8.88 -5.61 19.12
N ILE A 174 -9.84 -4.74 19.40
CA ILE A 174 -10.94 -4.97 20.34
C ILE A 174 -12.27 -4.52 19.75
N GLY A 175 -13.34 -5.20 20.14
CA GLY A 175 -14.70 -4.86 19.72
C GLY A 175 -14.90 -4.84 18.19
N GLU A 176 -16.02 -4.23 17.78
CA GLU A 176 -16.46 -4.20 16.37
C GLU A 176 -16.36 -2.81 15.75
N TYR A 177 -15.27 -2.08 16.02
CA TYR A 177 -15.06 -0.77 15.41
C TYR A 177 -14.76 -0.90 13.91
N ALA A 178 -15.40 -0.05 13.09
CA ALA A 178 -15.21 -0.03 11.63
C ALA A 178 -13.75 0.24 11.24
N SER A 179 -13.04 1.09 12.00
CA SER A 179 -11.61 1.40 11.78
C SER A 179 -10.66 0.22 12.03
N GLN A 180 -11.17 -0.91 12.53
CA GLN A 180 -10.40 -2.13 12.79
C GLN A 180 -10.87 -3.33 11.95
N ALA A 181 -11.84 -3.14 11.04
CA ALA A 181 -12.43 -4.22 10.26
C ALA A 181 -11.39 -4.99 9.44
N GLU A 182 -10.48 -4.27 8.76
CA GLU A 182 -9.41 -4.90 7.97
C GLU A 182 -8.42 -5.69 8.84
N HIS A 183 -8.13 -5.22 10.07
CA HIS A 183 -7.29 -5.96 11.01
C HIS A 183 -7.98 -7.24 11.48
N ARG A 184 -9.27 -7.19 11.84
CA ARG A 184 -10.04 -8.37 12.23
C ARG A 184 -10.10 -9.41 11.10
N LYS A 185 -10.32 -8.95 9.86
CA LYS A 185 -10.30 -9.80 8.68
C LYS A 185 -8.93 -10.48 8.49
N ALA A 186 -7.84 -9.72 8.54
CA ALA A 186 -6.49 -10.27 8.40
C ALA A 186 -6.17 -11.31 9.49
N ILE A 187 -6.56 -11.06 10.75
CA ILE A 187 -6.40 -12.02 11.85
C ILE A 187 -7.20 -13.29 11.58
N ALA A 188 -8.46 -13.18 11.15
CA ALA A 188 -9.28 -14.36 10.85
C ALA A 188 -8.69 -15.21 9.71
N GLU A 189 -8.13 -14.59 8.68
CA GLU A 189 -7.42 -15.28 7.59
C GLU A 189 -6.16 -16.02 8.10
N ILE A 190 -5.40 -15.39 9.00
CA ILE A 190 -4.22 -15.99 9.65
C ILE A 190 -4.62 -17.18 10.52
N ASP A 191 -5.62 -17.02 11.38
CA ASP A 191 -6.11 -18.07 12.27
C ASP A 191 -6.56 -19.30 11.47
N GLU A 192 -7.28 -19.07 10.37
CA GLU A 192 -7.75 -20.14 9.49
C GLU A 192 -6.59 -20.85 8.77
N PHE A 193 -5.56 -20.11 8.35
CA PHE A 193 -4.34 -20.68 7.79
C PHE A 193 -3.61 -21.57 8.82
N GLU A 194 -3.40 -21.07 10.03
CA GLU A 194 -2.70 -21.80 11.10
C GLU A 194 -3.49 -23.01 11.61
N ARG A 195 -4.83 -22.95 11.55
CA ARG A 195 -5.69 -24.08 11.87
C ARG A 195 -5.54 -25.19 10.83
N LYS A 196 -5.39 -24.86 9.55
CA LYS A 196 -5.20 -25.83 8.45
C LYS A 196 -3.81 -26.42 8.39
N ALA A 197 -2.81 -25.73 8.94
CA ALA A 197 -1.42 -26.18 8.96
C ALA A 197 -1.10 -27.13 10.13
N ARG A 198 -2.03 -27.33 11.07
CA ARG A 198 -1.95 -28.28 12.20
C ARG A 198 -2.60 -29.60 11.84
#